data_AF-A0A381Q3X6-F1
#
_entry.id   AF-A0A381Q3X6-F1
#
_cell.length_a   1.000
_cell.length_b   1.000
_cell.length_c   1.000
_cell.angle_alpha   90.00
_cell.angle_beta   90.00
_cell.angle_gamma   90.00
#
_symmetry.space_group_name_H-M   'P 1'
#
loop_
_entity.id
_entity.type
_entity.pdbx_description
1 polymer ?
#
loop_
_entity_poly.entity_id
_entity_poly.type
_entity_poly.pdbx_seq_one_letter_code
_entity_poly.pdbx_strand_id
1 'polypeptide(L)' 'MIGEPGRDAVRALLPDLKPKEAIHFVICNGENTAGGYGITADTASELLGSGLDVFTLGTHPM' A
#
# COMPACT_ATOMS: atom_id res chain seq x y z
N MET A 1 1.71 -6.28 1.45
CA MET A 1 2.79 -5.60 0.70
C MET A 1 4.13 -5.97 1.32
N ILE A 2 5.20 -6.08 0.54
CA ILE A 2 6.54 -6.45 1.02
C ILE A 2 7.55 -5.37 0.59
N GLY A 3 8.01 -4.56 1.54
CA GLY A 3 9.11 -3.61 1.37
C GLY A 3 8.92 -2.60 0.24
N GLU A 4 10.05 -2.04 -0.20
CA GLU A 4 10.14 -1.13 -1.34
C GLU A 4 9.61 -1.71 -2.66
N PRO A 5 9.91 -2.97 -3.04
CA PRO A 5 9.40 -3.53 -4.29
C PRO A 5 7.87 -3.58 -4.34
N GLY A 6 7.24 -3.86 -3.20
CA GLY A 6 5.78 -3.83 -3.07
C GLY A 6 5.20 -2.42 -3.23
N ARG A 7 5.89 -1.39 -2.72
CA ARG A 7 5.48 0.02 -2.90
C ARG A 7 5.64 0.47 -4.34
N ASP A 8 6.76 0.13 -4.98
CA ASP A 8 7.03 0.45 -6.38
C ASP A 8 5.95 -0.15 -7.30
N ALA A 9 5.59 -1.42 -7.07
CA ALA A 9 4.54 -2.08 -7.84
C ALA A 9 3.19 -1.37 -7.68
N VAL A 10 2.82 -0.95 -6.47
CA VAL A 10 1.57 -0.21 -6.24
C VAL A 10 1.60 1.15 -6.94
N ARG A 11 2.69 1.91 -6.79
CA ARG A 11 2.86 3.21 -7.47
C ARG A 11 2.76 3.10 -8.98
N ALA A 12 3.34 2.04 -9.56
CA ALA A 12 3.39 1.87 -11.01
C ALA A 12 2.09 1.33 -11.62
N LEU A 13 1.31 0.54 -10.87
CA LEU A 13 0.20 -0.23 -11.43
C LEU A 13 -1.17 0.24 -10.95
N LEU A 14 -1.29 0.64 -9.68
CA LEU A 14 -2.60 0.90 -9.07
C LEU A 14 -3.33 2.12 -9.67
N PRO A 15 -2.66 3.24 -9.97
CA PRO A 15 -3.33 4.41 -10.56
C PRO A 15 -4.05 4.10 -11.88
N ASP A 16 -3.49 3.19 -12.68
CA ASP A 16 -4.07 2.77 -13.96
C ASP A 16 -5.08 1.62 -13.79
N LEU A 17 -4.79 0.67 -12.89
CA LEU A 17 -5.64 -0.50 -12.66
C LEU A 17 -6.98 -0.12 -12.02
N LYS A 18 -6.98 0.80 -11.06
CA LYS A 18 -8.20 1.20 -10.31
C LYS A 18 -9.31 1.71 -11.25
N PRO A 19 -9.10 2.67 -12.15
CA PRO A 19 -10.13 3.10 -13.10
C PRO A 19 -10.42 2.07 -14.19
N LYS A 20 -9.38 1.36 -14.70
CA LYS A 20 -9.54 0.37 -15.77
C LYS A 20 -10.49 -0.76 -15.38
N GLU A 21 -10.39 -1.24 -14.14
CA GLU A 21 -11.19 -2.35 -13.63
C GLU A 21 -12.41 -1.87 -12.81
N ALA A 22 -12.69 -0.57 -12.82
CA ALA A 22 -13.75 0.05 -12.01
C ALA A 22 -13.72 -0.36 -10.53
N ILE A 23 -12.52 -0.36 -9.94
CA ILE A 23 -12.32 -0.71 -8.53
C ILE A 23 -12.72 0.48 -7.65
N HIS A 24 -13.74 0.28 -6.84
CA HIS A 24 -14.30 1.31 -5.96
C HIS A 24 -13.53 1.47 -4.64
N PHE A 25 -12.83 0.42 -4.20
CA PHE A 25 -12.16 0.41 -2.91
C PHE A 25 -10.96 -0.54 -2.93
N VAL A 26 -9.81 -0.06 -2.45
CA VAL A 26 -8.54 -0.78 -2.44
C VAL A 26 -8.04 -0.90 -1.01
N ILE A 27 -7.86 -2.15 -0.57
CA ILE A 27 -7.32 -2.51 0.75
C ILE A 27 -5.91 -3.06 0.56
N CYS A 28 -4.94 -2.56 1.33
CA CYS A 28 -3.60 -3.14 1.39
C CYS A 28 -3.28 -3.67 2.78
N ASN A 29 -2.79 -4.90 2.87
CA ASN A 29 -2.10 -5.35 4.08
C ASN A 29 -0.69 -4.75 4.11
N GLY A 30 -0.43 -3.92 5.12
CA GLY A 30 0.80 -3.16 5.30
C GLY A 30 1.84 -3.77 6.25
N GLU A 31 1.66 -5.00 6.74
CA GLU A 31 2.48 -5.55 7.84
C GLU A 31 3.99 -5.62 7.52
N ASN A 32 4.37 -5.78 6.25
CA ASN A 32 5.76 -5.89 5.80
C ASN A 32 6.24 -4.68 4.97
N THR A 33 5.57 -3.53 5.08
CA THR A 33 5.81 -2.38 4.17
C THR A 33 7.18 -1.73 4.36
N ALA A 34 7.72 -1.68 5.58
CA ALA A 34 9.03 -1.09 5.90
C ALA A 34 10.07 -2.15 6.30
N GLY A 35 10.21 -3.24 5.54
CA GLY A 35 11.29 -4.22 5.77
C GLY A 35 11.21 -4.95 7.12
N GLY A 36 10.00 -5.12 7.66
CA GLY A 36 9.74 -5.77 8.96
C GLY A 36 9.30 -4.83 10.09
N TYR A 37 9.34 -3.50 9.89
CA TYR A 37 8.97 -2.49 10.90
C TYR A 37 7.64 -1.76 10.62
N GLY A 38 6.65 -2.43 10.01
CA GLY A 38 5.34 -1.83 9.76
C GLY A 38 5.33 -0.78 8.64
N ILE A 39 4.65 0.36 8.84
CA ILE A 39 4.46 1.46 7.87
C ILE A 39 4.86 2.81 8.49
N THR A 40 5.53 3.68 7.74
CA THR A 40 5.83 5.06 8.16
C THR A 40 4.77 6.03 7.64
N ALA A 41 4.64 7.23 8.22
CA ALA A 41 3.69 8.23 7.75
C ALA A 41 3.93 8.64 6.27
N ASP A 42 5.19 8.74 5.86
CA ASP A 42 5.57 9.10 4.49
C ASP A 42 5.18 7.99 3.50
N THR A 43 5.50 6.73 3.83
CA THR A 43 5.14 5.59 2.98
C THR A 43 3.62 5.38 2.91
N ALA A 44 2.90 5.63 4.00
CA ALA A 44 1.44 5.63 4.00
C ALA A 44 0.87 6.71 3.07
N SER A 45 1.38 7.94 3.16
CA SER A 45 0.91 9.07 2.35
C SER A 45 1.14 8.84 0.86
N GLU A 46 2.32 8.32 0.50
CA GLU A 46 2.67 7.95 -0.88
C GLU A 46 1.69 6.92 -1.47
N LEU A 47 1.39 5.87 -0.71
CA LEU A 47 0.52 4.79 -1.15
C LEU A 47 -0.96 5.19 -1.21
N LEU A 48 -1.43 5.99 -0.26
CA LEU A 48 -2.77 6.59 -0.32
C LEU A 48 -2.90 7.49 -1.57
N GLY A 49 -1.86 8.26 -1.88
CA GLY A 49 -1.79 9.06 -3.11
C GLY A 49 -1.80 8.23 -4.40
N SER A 50 -1.46 6.94 -4.33
CA SER A 50 -1.46 6.01 -5.47
C SER A 50 -2.83 5.36 -5.72
N GLY A 51 -3.86 5.74 -4.98
CA GLY A 51 -5.22 5.21 -5.11
C GLY A 51 -5.57 4.13 -4.09
N LEU A 52 -4.72 3.91 -3.08
CA LEU A 52 -5.07 3.08 -1.93
C LEU A 52 -6.07 3.80 -1.02
N ASP A 53 -7.05 3.09 -0.47
CA ASP A 53 -8.05 3.70 0.40
C ASP A 53 -7.79 3.38 1.89
N VAL A 54 -7.33 2.16 2.19
CA VAL A 54 -7.08 1.76 3.59
C VAL A 54 -5.98 0.72 3.72
N PHE A 55 -5.30 0.76 4.86
CA PHE A 55 -4.37 -0.27 5.30
C PHE A 55 -4.99 -1.19 6.33
N THR A 56 -4.67 -2.47 6.24
CA THR A 56 -4.74 -3.40 7.38
C THR A 56 -3.34 -3.68 7.87
N LEU A 57 -3.20 -4.01 9.16
CA LEU A 57 -1.94 -4.40 9.78
C LEU A 57 -2.07 -5.81 10.35
N GLY A 58 -0.92 -6.48 10.53
CA GLY A 58 -0.81 -7.80 11.16
C GLY A 58 -0.26 -7.74 12.58
N THR A 59 0.12 -8.90 13.13
CA THR A 59 0.61 -9.10 14.50
C THR A 59 2.02 -8.57 14.79
N HIS A 60 2.59 -7.74 13.92
CA HIS A 60 3.80 -6.98 14.22
C HIS A 60 3.49 -5.48 14.37
N PRO A 61 2.99 -5.04 15.53
CA PRO A 61 3.06 -3.65 15.92
C PRO A 61 4.16 -3.52 16.98
N MET A 62 5.37 -3.12 16.57
CA MET A 62 6.38 -2.35 17.33
C MET A 62 7.73 -2.44 16.65
#